data_AF-A0A269PPM5-F1
#
_entry.id   AF-A0A269PPM5-F1
#
_cell.length_a   1.000
_cell.length_b   1.000
_cell.length_c   1.000
_cell.angle_alpha   90.00
_cell.angle_beta   90.00
_cell.angle_gamma   90.00
#
_symmetry.space_group_name_H-M   'P 1'
#
loop_
_entity.id
_entity.type
_entity.pdbx_description
1 polymer ?
#
loop_
_entity_poly.entity_id
_entity_poly.type
_entity_poly.pdbx_seq_one_letter_code
_entity_poly.pdbx_strand_id
1 'polypeptide(L)'
;MKTLLKSIQYGMLDYIDGEEAPEYTSDDVAQCITILLEFMTFMASEPQTIETATYEIKELVFSLNDLNTKCAHSLIETDQCEEICKFINKVITAARLKFDHDITTQWRQW
;
A
#
# COMPACT_ATOMS: atom_id res chain seq x y z
N MET A 1 -5.59 11.57 -3.44
CA MET A 1 -5.24 10.14 -3.60
C MET A 1 -4.16 9.96 -4.65
N LYS A 2 -4.37 10.40 -5.90
CA LYS A 2 -3.35 10.31 -6.99
C LYS A 2 -1.97 10.87 -6.63
N THR A 3 -1.89 11.96 -5.86
CA THR A 3 -0.61 12.53 -5.41
C THR A 3 0.17 11.62 -4.46
N LEU A 4 -0.52 10.83 -3.62
CA LEU A 4 0.15 9.90 -2.69
C LEU A 4 0.67 8.66 -3.43
N LEU A 5 -0.11 8.10 -4.36
CA LEU A 5 0.38 6.99 -5.20
C LEU A 5 1.63 7.38 -5.98
N LYS A 6 1.67 8.60 -6.52
CA LYS A 6 2.87 9.12 -7.19
C LYS A 6 4.05 9.29 -6.23
N SER A 7 3.81 9.77 -5.02
CA SER A 7 4.85 9.94 -4.00
C SER A 7 5.50 8.60 -3.66
N ILE A 8 4.67 7.58 -3.36
CA ILE A 8 5.11 6.21 -3.08
C ILE A 8 5.91 5.66 -4.26
N GLN A 9 5.36 5.80 -5.47
CA GLN A 9 6.01 5.33 -6.70
C GLN A 9 7.38 5.98 -6.92
N TYR A 10 7.47 7.31 -6.81
CA TYR A 10 8.73 8.01 -7.02
C TYR A 10 9.74 7.69 -5.94
N GLY A 11 9.35 7.58 -4.68
CA GLY A 11 10.27 7.18 -3.61
C GLY A 11 10.91 5.82 -3.85
N MET A 12 10.15 4.84 -4.36
CA MET A 12 10.66 3.52 -4.71
C MET A 12 11.54 3.53 -5.99
N LEU A 13 11.18 4.33 -6.99
CA LEU A 13 11.98 4.44 -8.22
C LEU A 13 13.29 5.21 -7.99
N ASP A 14 13.27 6.25 -7.14
CA ASP A 14 14.45 7.03 -6.79
C ASP A 14 15.51 6.16 -6.10
N TYR A 15 15.09 5.16 -5.32
CA TYR A 15 15.98 4.16 -4.74
C TYR A 15 16.64 3.29 -5.83
N ILE A 16 15.86 2.77 -6.78
CA ILE A 16 16.39 1.96 -7.90
C ILE A 16 17.42 2.76 -8.70
N ASP A 17 17.16 4.03 -8.99
CA ASP A 17 18.06 4.89 -9.75
C ASP A 17 19.37 5.22 -8.99
N GLY A 18 19.35 5.09 -7.66
CA GLY A 18 20.48 5.35 -6.78
C GLY A 18 21.41 4.16 -6.53
N GLU A 19 20.98 2.94 -6.89
CA GLU A 19 21.67 1.70 -6.53
C GLU A 19 22.19 0.94 -7.77
N GLU A 20 23.39 0.36 -7.67
CA GLU A 20 23.99 -0.41 -8.78
C GLU A 20 23.29 -1.76 -8.99
N ALA A 21 22.77 -2.36 -7.92
CA ALA A 21 22.10 -3.66 -7.93
C ALA A 21 20.96 -3.71 -6.89
N PRO A 22 19.85 -2.99 -7.13
CA PRO A 22 18.72 -2.93 -6.19
C PRO A 22 18.04 -4.30 -6.01
N GLU A 23 17.51 -4.55 -4.81
CA GLU A 23 16.83 -5.79 -4.42
C GLU A 23 15.43 -5.96 -5.05
N TYR A 24 14.94 -4.91 -5.72
CA TYR A 24 13.68 -4.92 -6.45
C TYR A 24 13.77 -4.08 -7.72
N THR A 25 12.79 -4.28 -8.60
CA THR A 25 12.75 -3.72 -9.94
C THR A 25 11.60 -2.74 -10.12
N SER A 26 11.61 -1.99 -11.22
CA SER A 26 10.48 -1.13 -11.60
C SER A 26 9.17 -1.91 -11.76
N ASP A 27 9.24 -3.20 -12.09
CA ASP A 27 8.06 -4.06 -12.22
C ASP A 27 7.47 -4.40 -10.85
N ASP A 28 8.30 -4.53 -9.82
CA ASP A 28 7.84 -4.70 -8.43
C ASP A 28 7.19 -3.42 -7.91
N VAL A 29 7.76 -2.25 -8.25
CA VAL A 29 7.13 -0.96 -7.96
C VAL A 29 5.77 -0.83 -8.67
N ALA A 30 5.69 -1.22 -9.94
CA ALA A 30 4.44 -1.20 -10.69
C ALA A 30 3.39 -2.14 -10.06
N GLN A 31 3.79 -3.31 -9.58
CA GLN A 31 2.92 -4.23 -8.84
C GLN A 31 2.42 -3.61 -7.53
N CYS A 32 3.29 -2.97 -6.74
CA CYS A 32 2.89 -2.29 -5.52
C CYS A 32 1.82 -1.22 -5.79
N ILE A 33 2.04 -0.38 -6.80
CA ILE A 33 1.06 0.66 -7.19
C ILE A 33 -0.25 0.05 -7.70
N THR A 34 -0.19 -1.07 -8.41
CA THR A 34 -1.37 -1.79 -8.89
C THR A 34 -2.21 -2.30 -7.71
N ILE A 35 -1.58 -2.97 -6.73
CA ILE A 35 -2.24 -3.44 -5.51
C ILE A 35 -2.95 -2.30 -4.77
N LEU A 36 -2.29 -1.15 -4.61
CA LEU A 36 -2.88 0.03 -3.95
C LEU A 36 -4.03 0.63 -4.77
N LEU A 37 -3.92 0.64 -6.10
CA LEU A 37 -4.95 1.15 -7.01
C LEU A 37 -6.19 0.25 -7.03
N GLU A 38 -6.01 -1.06 -7.00
CA GLU A 38 -7.08 -2.05 -6.92
C GLU A 38 -7.89 -1.87 -5.64
N PHE A 39 -7.21 -1.76 -4.48
CA PHE A 39 -7.86 -1.45 -3.21
C PHE A 39 -8.68 -0.16 -3.27
N MET A 40 -8.10 0.94 -3.77
CA MET A 40 -8.84 2.20 -3.90
C MET A 40 -10.05 2.08 -4.83
N THR A 41 -9.91 1.32 -5.91
CA THR A 41 -10.99 1.11 -6.89
C THR A 41 -12.12 0.30 -6.27
N PHE A 42 -11.80 -0.77 -5.54
CA PHE A 42 -12.77 -1.56 -4.79
C PHE A 42 -13.52 -0.68 -3.78
N MET A 43 -12.79 0.05 -2.93
CA MET A 43 -13.40 0.89 -1.90
C MET A 43 -14.30 2.01 -2.45
N ALA A 44 -14.16 2.35 -3.72
CA ALA A 44 -14.95 3.36 -4.41
C ALA A 44 -16.06 2.77 -5.31
N SER A 45 -16.10 1.46 -5.53
CA SER A 45 -17.03 0.83 -6.49
C SER A 45 -18.48 0.86 -5.99
N GLU A 46 -18.68 0.65 -4.69
CA GLU A 46 -19.96 0.66 -4.01
C GLU A 46 -19.79 1.05 -2.52
N PRO A 47 -20.87 1.41 -1.81
CA PRO A 47 -20.80 1.69 -0.38
C PRO A 47 -20.30 0.48 0.41
N GLN A 48 -19.17 0.65 1.09
CA GLN A 48 -18.56 -0.41 1.89
C GLN A 48 -19.11 -0.42 3.33
N THR A 49 -19.11 -1.60 3.93
CA THR A 49 -19.36 -1.81 5.37
C THR A 49 -18.03 -1.89 6.13
N ILE A 50 -18.09 -1.83 7.46
CA ILE A 50 -16.90 -2.08 8.29
C ILE A 50 -16.34 -3.49 8.05
N GLU A 51 -17.21 -4.49 7.88
CA GLU A 51 -16.79 -5.87 7.66
C GLU A 51 -16.08 -6.05 6.31
N THR A 52 -16.69 -5.58 5.23
CA THR A 52 -16.10 -5.65 3.86
C THR A 52 -14.80 -4.87 3.78
N ALA A 53 -14.76 -3.64 4.33
CA ALA A 53 -13.54 -2.87 4.38
C ALA A 53 -12.43 -3.55 5.21
N THR A 54 -12.78 -4.16 6.34
CA THR A 54 -11.79 -4.88 7.18
C THR A 54 -11.19 -6.06 6.43
N TYR A 55 -12.02 -6.82 5.70
CA TYR A 55 -11.56 -7.92 4.85
C TYR A 55 -10.59 -7.42 3.77
N GLU A 56 -10.95 -6.37 3.05
CA GLU A 56 -10.15 -5.84 1.94
C GLU A 56 -8.85 -5.17 2.40
N ILE A 57 -8.87 -4.52 3.56
CA ILE A 57 -7.65 -3.99 4.17
C ILE A 57 -6.70 -5.14 4.55
N LYS A 58 -7.23 -6.26 5.05
CA LYS A 58 -6.42 -7.44 5.36
C LYS A 58 -5.78 -8.03 4.09
N GLU A 59 -6.57 -8.24 3.05
CA GLU A 59 -6.08 -8.78 1.77
C GLU A 59 -5.04 -7.85 1.13
N LEU A 60 -5.25 -6.53 1.22
CA LEU A 60 -4.26 -5.53 0.82
C LEU A 60 -2.94 -5.72 1.57
N VAL A 61 -2.98 -5.78 2.91
CA VAL A 61 -1.76 -5.89 3.73
C VAL A 61 -1.03 -7.20 3.45
N PHE A 62 -1.74 -8.31 3.26
CA PHE A 62 -1.13 -9.59 2.89
C PHE A 62 -0.48 -9.53 1.50
N SER A 63 -1.13 -8.91 0.52
CA SER A 63 -0.55 -8.74 -0.81
C SER A 63 0.72 -7.89 -0.77
N LEU A 64 0.76 -6.84 0.07
CA LEU A 64 1.95 -6.02 0.28
C LEU A 64 3.06 -6.77 1.01
N ASN A 65 2.73 -7.59 2.03
CA ASN A 65 3.72 -8.43 2.72
C ASN A 65 4.36 -9.44 1.76
N ASP A 66 3.54 -10.11 0.93
CA ASP A 66 4.00 -11.10 -0.04
C ASP A 66 4.92 -10.46 -1.09
N LEU A 67 4.55 -9.27 -1.59
CA LEU A 67 5.39 -8.52 -2.52
C LEU A 67 6.70 -8.10 -1.85
N ASN A 68 6.64 -7.51 -0.66
CA ASN A 68 7.85 -7.06 0.05
C ASN A 68 8.78 -8.25 0.36
N THR A 69 8.25 -9.42 0.70
CA THR A 69 9.03 -10.64 0.93
C THR A 69 9.76 -11.10 -0.33
N LYS A 70 9.14 -11.02 -1.52
CA LYS A 70 9.80 -11.32 -2.80
C LYS A 70 10.94 -10.33 -3.11
N CYS A 71 10.83 -9.11 -2.62
CA CYS A 71 11.81 -8.05 -2.73
C CYS A 71 12.81 -8.01 -1.56
N ALA A 72 13.06 -9.15 -0.89
CA ALA A 72 13.97 -9.27 0.25
C ALA A 72 13.70 -8.25 1.38
N HIS A 73 12.44 -7.89 1.57
CA HIS A 73 11.94 -6.87 2.51
C HIS A 73 12.42 -5.42 2.25
N SER A 74 13.02 -5.14 1.10
CA SER A 74 13.61 -3.82 0.79
C SER A 74 12.67 -2.89 0.00
N LEU A 75 11.49 -3.34 -0.42
CA LEU A 75 10.56 -2.54 -1.23
C LEU A 75 9.78 -1.53 -0.37
N ILE A 76 9.33 -1.94 0.82
CA ILE A 76 8.53 -1.10 1.72
C ILE A 76 9.36 -0.79 2.97
N GLU A 77 10.07 0.32 2.90
CA GLU A 77 10.84 0.89 4.01
C GLU A 77 10.02 1.91 4.81
N THR A 78 10.63 2.52 5.83
CA THR A 78 9.96 3.43 6.77
C THR A 78 9.14 4.53 6.07
N ASP A 79 9.70 5.19 5.06
CA ASP A 79 9.03 6.29 4.36
C ASP A 79 7.82 5.79 3.55
N GLN A 80 7.99 4.71 2.78
CA GLN A 80 6.91 4.08 2.02
C GLN A 80 5.83 3.55 2.96
N CYS A 81 6.23 3.03 4.12
CA CYS A 81 5.32 2.54 5.15
C CYS A 81 4.38 3.66 5.63
N GLU A 82 4.91 4.82 5.99
CA GLU A 82 4.11 5.98 6.40
C GLU A 82 3.16 6.46 5.29
N GLU A 83 3.64 6.51 4.05
CA GLU A 83 2.84 6.96 2.91
C GLU A 83 1.72 5.99 2.54
N ILE A 84 1.97 4.67 2.58
CA ILE A 84 0.97 3.63 2.35
C ILE A 84 -0.11 3.69 3.43
N CYS A 85 0.27 3.81 4.71
CA CYS A 85 -0.69 3.94 5.80
C CYS A 85 -1.59 5.16 5.62
N LYS A 86 -0.98 6.29 5.26
CA LYS A 86 -1.69 7.54 4.95
C LYS A 86 -2.61 7.39 3.75
N PHE A 87 -2.20 6.64 2.72
CA PHE A 87 -3.03 6.32 1.56
C PHE A 87 -4.25 5.50 1.97
N ILE A 88 -4.06 4.40 2.69
CA ILE A 88 -5.13 3.50 3.17
C ILE A 88 -6.16 4.29 3.99
N ASN A 89 -5.69 5.08 4.96
CA ASN A 89 -6.57 5.90 5.81
C ASN A 89 -7.40 6.90 4.98
N LYS A 90 -6.80 7.53 3.96
CA LYS A 90 -7.55 8.45 3.09
C LYS A 90 -8.60 7.74 2.24
N VAL A 91 -8.33 6.53 1.77
CA VAL A 91 -9.31 5.72 1.03
C VAL A 91 -10.48 5.33 1.94
N ILE A 92 -10.20 4.84 3.15
CA ILE A 92 -11.22 4.50 4.17
C ILE A 92 -12.08 5.72 4.51
N THR A 93 -11.44 6.87 4.75
CA THR A 93 -12.15 8.11 5.07
C THR A 93 -13.04 8.56 3.91
N ALA A 94 -12.57 8.40 2.65
CA ALA A 94 -13.36 8.71 1.47
C ALA A 94 -14.60 7.80 1.33
N ALA A 95 -14.49 6.54 1.76
CA ALA A 95 -15.61 5.60 1.88
C ALA A 95 -16.53 5.88 3.09
N ARG A 96 -16.29 6.96 3.84
CA ARG A 96 -17.03 7.37 5.05
C ARG A 96 -16.99 6.34 6.19
N LEU A 97 -15.94 5.53 6.22
CA LEU A 97 -15.67 4.58 7.29
C LEU A 97 -14.66 5.17 8.27
N LYS A 98 -14.66 4.66 9.50
CA LYS A 98 -13.72 5.06 10.55
C LYS A 98 -13.35 3.85 11.40
N PHE A 99 -12.06 3.76 11.72
CA PHE A 99 -11.51 2.82 12.69
C PHE A 99 -10.85 3.61 13.82
N ASP A 100 -10.86 3.07 15.04
CA ASP A 100 -10.35 3.75 16.23
C ASP A 100 -8.81 3.72 16.35
N HIS A 101 -8.17 2.88 15.54
CA HIS A 101 -6.72 2.70 15.48
C HIS A 101 -6.30 2.36 14.05
N ASP A 102 -4.98 2.29 13.80
CA ASP A 102 -4.46 1.76 12.55
C ASP A 102 -4.72 0.26 12.46
N ILE A 103 -5.80 -0.08 11.75
CA ILE A 103 -6.30 -1.45 11.61
C ILE A 103 -5.34 -2.37 10.83
N THR A 104 -4.37 -1.81 10.10
CA THR A 104 -3.41 -2.62 9.34
C THR A 104 -2.33 -3.25 10.23
N THR A 105 -2.09 -2.68 11.43
CA THR A 105 -1.01 -3.06 12.35
C THR A 105 -0.98 -4.56 12.68
N GLN A 106 -2.16 -5.17 12.82
CA GLN A 106 -2.29 -6.59 13.21
C GLN A 106 -1.84 -7.59 12.13
N TRP A 107 -1.66 -7.13 10.89
CA TRP A 107 -1.29 -7.98 9.74
C TRP A 107 0.04 -7.58 9.10
N ARG A 108 0.55 -6.38 9.40
CA ARG A 108 1.73 -5.82 8.73
C ARG A 108 3.02 -6.55 9.11
N GLN A 109 3.90 -6.78 8.13
CA GLN A 109 5.22 -7.39 8.30
C GLN A 109 6.37 -6.51 7.75
N TRP A 110 6.07 -5.25 7.43
CA TRP A 110 6.96 -4.20 6.93
C TRP A 110 6.83 -2.95 7.79
#